data_AF-W9GNH8-F1
#
_entry.id   AF-W9GNH8-F1
#
_cell.length_a   1.000
_cell.length_b   1.000
_cell.length_c   1.000
_cell.angle_alpha   90.00
_cell.angle_beta   90.00
_cell.angle_gamma   90.00
#
_symmetry.space_group_name_H-M   'P 1'
#
loop_
_entity.id
_entity.type
_entity.pdbx_description
1 polymer ?
#
loop_
_entity_poly.entity_id
_entity_poly.type
_entity_poly.pdbx_seq_one_letter_code
_entity_poly.pdbx_strand_id
1 'polypeptide(L)'
;RGRGRGKGGPPTHLVVTEGPLAGTSLPLRGSGVLVGRNPECALVLDDDYASGRHCRIYPGSDGWMVEDLGSTNGTYLGRERLTAPRPVEVGSALRIGKTVIELRG
;
A
#
# COMPACT_ATOMS: atom_id res chain seq x y z
N ARG A 1 -21.06 -9.38 -18.20
CA ARG A 1 -20.80 -9.71 -16.77
C ARG A 1 -19.41 -9.17 -16.48
N GLY A 2 -19.16 -8.05 -15.82
CA GLY A 2 -19.84 -7.39 -14.72
C GLY A 2 -18.72 -7.04 -13.75
N ARG A 3 -18.30 -5.76 -13.73
CA ARG A 3 -17.60 -5.07 -12.64
C ARG A 3 -17.61 -3.60 -13.04
N GLY A 4 -18.52 -2.85 -12.39
CA GLY A 4 -18.59 -1.41 -12.57
C GLY A 4 -17.24 -0.81 -12.20
N ARG A 5 -16.66 -0.02 -13.11
CA ARG A 5 -15.64 0.96 -12.75
C ARG A 5 -16.28 1.85 -11.69
N GLY A 6 -15.85 1.68 -10.44
CA GLY A 6 -16.28 2.55 -9.35
C GLY A 6 -16.12 4.00 -9.77
N LYS A 7 -17.14 4.82 -9.49
CA LYS A 7 -17.12 6.26 -9.71
C LYS A 7 -16.01 6.87 -8.84
N GLY A 8 -14.85 7.12 -9.44
CA GLY A 8 -13.70 7.76 -8.81
C GLY A 8 -12.61 7.90 -9.85
N GLY A 9 -11.89 9.03 -9.87
CA GLY A 9 -10.73 9.19 -10.74
C GLY A 9 -9.64 8.16 -10.43
N PRO A 10 -8.54 8.14 -11.20
CA PRO A 10 -7.37 7.34 -10.82
C PRO A 10 -6.95 7.72 -9.39
N PRO A 11 -6.52 6.76 -8.54
CA PRO A 11 -6.03 7.10 -7.22
C PRO A 11 -4.88 8.10 -7.32
N THR A 12 -4.96 9.15 -6.52
CA THR A 12 -3.99 10.24 -6.47
C THR A 12 -3.16 10.22 -5.20
N HIS A 13 -3.65 9.56 -4.15
CA HIS A 13 -3.01 9.53 -2.84
C HIS A 13 -3.00 8.13 -2.23
N LEU A 14 -1.96 7.87 -1.44
CA LEU A 14 -1.88 6.77 -0.50
C LEU A 14 -2.08 7.35 0.89
N VAL A 15 -3.06 6.84 1.63
CA VAL A 15 -3.45 7.36 2.94
C VAL A 15 -3.28 6.27 3.98
N VAL A 16 -2.65 6.61 5.09
CA VAL A 16 -2.61 5.77 6.29
C VAL A 16 -3.92 5.94 7.05
N THR A 17 -4.71 4.88 7.14
CA THR A 17 -6.03 4.89 7.79
C THR A 17 -5.97 4.38 9.22
N GLU A 18 -5.02 3.51 9.56
CA GLU A 18 -4.83 2.98 10.92
C GLU A 18 -3.34 2.88 11.27
N GLY A 19 -3.06 2.89 12.58
CA GLY A 19 -1.72 2.80 13.16
C GLY A 19 -1.16 4.16 13.61
N PRO A 20 0.11 4.20 14.05
CA PRO A 20 0.73 5.40 14.64
C PRO A 20 0.75 6.62 13.72
N LEU A 21 0.72 6.40 12.40
CA LEU A 21 0.79 7.43 11.37
C LEU A 21 -0.58 7.73 10.74
N ALA A 22 -1.70 7.30 11.35
CA ALA A 22 -3.04 7.53 10.82
C ALA A 22 -3.28 9.02 10.50
N GLY A 23 -3.88 9.27 9.33
CA GLY A 23 -4.06 10.62 8.77
C GLY A 23 -2.93 11.08 7.85
N THR A 24 -1.78 10.39 7.84
CA THR A 24 -0.71 10.66 6.87
C THR A 24 -1.16 10.34 5.44
N SER A 25 -0.86 11.23 4.51
CA SER A 25 -1.17 11.07 3.08
C SER A 25 0.05 11.40 2.22
N LEU A 26 0.30 10.57 1.20
CA LEU A 26 1.38 10.76 0.24
C LEU A 26 0.82 10.79 -1.18
N PRO A 27 1.29 11.69 -2.06
CA PRO A 27 0.90 11.67 -3.45
C PRO A 27 1.45 10.43 -4.14
N LEU A 28 0.60 9.74 -4.90
CA LEU A 28 0.99 8.64 -5.75
C LEU A 28 1.68 9.19 -7.00
N ARG A 29 2.94 8.80 -7.22
CA ARG A 29 3.79 9.26 -8.34
C ARG A 29 4.27 8.09 -9.18
N GLY A 30 4.67 8.34 -10.43
CA GLY A 30 5.10 7.29 -11.37
C GLY A 30 6.26 6.40 -10.89
N SER A 31 7.08 6.87 -9.94
CA SER A 31 8.15 6.08 -9.31
C SER A 31 7.66 5.00 -8.34
N GLY A 32 6.37 5.03 -7.97
CA GLY A 32 5.84 4.24 -6.87
C GLY A 32 6.18 4.81 -5.49
N VAL A 33 5.72 4.09 -4.46
CA VAL A 33 5.88 4.38 -3.04
C VAL A 33 6.48 3.15 -2.37
N LEU A 34 7.69 3.29 -1.84
CA LEU A 34 8.30 2.28 -1.00
C LEU A 34 7.84 2.49 0.44
N VAL A 35 7.41 1.40 1.09
CA VAL A 35 6.91 1.41 2.47
C VAL A 35 7.75 0.48 3.33
N GLY A 36 8.17 0.97 4.50
CA GLY A 36 9.00 0.20 5.44
C GLY A 36 9.57 1.06 6.55
N ARG A 37 10.35 0.46 7.46
CA ARG A 37 10.98 1.16 8.59
C ARG A 37 12.24 1.95 8.22
N ASN A 38 12.88 1.63 7.09
CA ASN A 38 14.10 2.31 6.71
C ASN A 38 13.78 3.78 6.35
N PRO A 39 14.53 4.77 6.86
CA PRO A 39 14.35 6.19 6.51
C PRO A 39 14.43 6.51 5.02
N GLU A 40 14.98 5.61 4.19
CA GLU A 40 14.98 5.74 2.73
C GLU A 40 13.60 5.47 2.09
N CYS A 41 12.64 4.92 2.84
CA CYS A 41 11.29 4.67 2.34
C CYS A 41 10.51 5.98 2.19
N ALA A 42 9.66 6.05 1.17
CA ALA A 42 8.77 7.20 0.98
C ALA A 42 7.74 7.29 2.11
N LEU A 43 7.17 6.16 2.52
CA LEU A 43 6.41 6.04 3.75
C LEU A 43 7.25 5.26 4.77
N VAL A 44 7.88 6.00 5.68
CA VAL A 44 8.62 5.44 6.81
C VAL A 44 7.63 5.03 7.90
N LEU A 45 7.61 3.75 8.26
CA LEU A 45 6.75 3.22 9.30
C LEU A 45 7.48 3.19 10.64
N ASP A 46 6.84 3.71 11.68
CA ASP A 46 7.24 3.49 13.07
C ASP A 46 6.48 2.26 13.62
N ASP A 47 6.87 1.08 13.14
CA ASP A 47 6.22 -0.18 13.51
C ASP A 47 7.23 -1.32 13.56
N ASP A 48 7.40 -1.94 14.73
CA ASP A 48 8.33 -3.05 14.92
C ASP A 48 8.03 -4.29 14.07
N TYR A 49 6.78 -4.45 13.62
CA TYR A 49 6.38 -5.53 12.74
C TYR A 49 6.63 -5.24 11.25
N ALA A 50 6.98 -4.01 10.91
CA ALA A 50 7.40 -3.65 9.56
C ALA A 50 8.89 -4.00 9.34
N SER A 51 9.26 -4.26 8.08
CA SER A 51 10.63 -4.54 7.68
C SER A 51 11.26 -3.26 7.13
N GLY A 52 12.60 -3.19 7.07
CA GLY A 52 13.30 -2.00 6.56
C GLY A 52 12.77 -1.56 5.19
N ARG A 53 12.66 -2.50 4.25
CA ARG A 53 11.92 -2.34 2.98
C ARG A 53 10.85 -3.42 2.96
N HIS A 54 9.61 -3.09 3.29
CA HIS A 54 8.57 -4.09 3.57
C HIS A 54 7.76 -4.43 2.31
N CYS A 55 7.20 -3.42 1.67
CA CYS A 55 6.48 -3.57 0.42
C CYS A 55 6.67 -2.34 -0.47
N ARG A 56 6.33 -2.49 -1.75
CA ARG A 56 6.24 -1.36 -2.67
C ARG A 56 4.88 -1.31 -3.33
N ILE A 57 4.39 -0.10 -3.55
CA ILE A 57 3.19 0.19 -4.31
C ILE A 57 3.60 0.97 -5.55
N TYR A 58 3.27 0.49 -6.74
CA TYR A 58 3.82 1.03 -7.99
C TYR A 58 2.81 0.96 -9.13
N PRO A 59 2.93 1.82 -10.16
CA PRO A 59 2.08 1.71 -11.34
C PRO A 59 2.44 0.46 -12.15
N GLY A 60 1.44 -0.38 -12.42
CA GLY A 60 1.49 -1.49 -13.36
C GLY A 60 0.70 -1.19 -14.65
N SER A 61 0.50 -2.22 -15.48
CA SER A 61 -0.22 -2.11 -16.77
C SER A 61 -1.67 -1.64 -16.62
N ASP A 62 -2.37 -2.13 -15.59
CA ASP A 62 -3.82 -1.98 -15.44
C ASP A 62 -4.21 -1.17 -14.18
N GLY A 63 -3.24 -0.51 -13.56
CA GLY A 63 -3.44 0.29 -12.35
C GLY A 63 -2.33 0.10 -11.34
N TRP A 64 -2.63 0.42 -10.08
CA TRP A 64 -1.66 0.32 -9.00
C TRP A 64 -1.51 -1.12 -8.52
N MET A 65 -0.27 -1.53 -8.34
CA MET A 65 0.12 -2.85 -7.88
C MET A 65 0.81 -2.73 -6.53
N VAL A 66 0.68 -3.76 -5.70
CA VAL A 66 1.45 -3.95 -4.48
C VAL A 66 2.29 -5.21 -4.59
N GLU A 67 3.50 -5.15 -4.06
CA GLU A 67 4.41 -6.29 -3.94
C GLU A 67 5.07 -6.28 -2.57
N ASP A 68 5.04 -7.43 -1.90
CA ASP A 68 5.82 -7.68 -0.69
C ASP A 68 7.28 -7.93 -1.07
N LEU A 69 8.22 -7.28 -0.37
CA LEU A 69 9.64 -7.33 -0.68
C LEU A 69 10.41 -8.38 0.14
N GLY A 70 9.73 -9.47 0.53
CA GLY A 70 10.29 -10.50 1.40
C GLY A 70 10.24 -10.09 2.87
N SER A 71 9.13 -9.46 3.27
CA SER A 71 8.96 -8.99 4.63
C SER A 71 8.79 -10.15 5.63
N THR A 72 9.21 -9.93 6.87
CA THR A 72 9.14 -10.95 7.92
C THR A 72 7.71 -11.35 8.26
N ASN A 73 6.83 -10.36 8.48
CA ASN A 73 5.45 -10.57 8.91
C ASN A 73 4.45 -10.67 7.74
N GLY A 74 4.88 -10.31 6.53
CA GLY A 74 4.05 -10.27 5.34
C GLY A 74 3.23 -8.99 5.20
N THR A 75 2.94 -8.67 3.95
CA THR A 75 1.94 -7.66 3.55
C THR A 75 0.59 -8.34 3.30
N TYR A 76 -0.50 -7.74 3.76
CA TYR A 76 -1.85 -8.28 3.58
C TYR A 76 -2.72 -7.31 2.77
N LEU A 77 -3.48 -7.82 1.81
CA LEU A 77 -4.52 -7.08 1.09
C LEU A 77 -5.88 -7.61 1.56
N GLY A 78 -6.60 -6.78 2.32
CA GLY A 78 -7.76 -7.22 3.10
C GLY A 78 -7.36 -8.28 4.13
N ARG A 79 -7.85 -9.50 3.95
CA ARG A 79 -7.55 -10.65 4.82
C ARG A 79 -6.49 -11.60 4.25
N GLU A 80 -6.07 -11.39 3.02
CA GLU A 80 -5.19 -12.31 2.30
C GLU A 80 -3.74 -11.83 2.35
N ARG A 81 -2.81 -12.72 2.73
CA ARG A 81 -1.37 -12.43 2.65
C ARG A 81 -0.93 -12.42 1.18
N LEU A 82 -0.13 -11.44 0.80
CA LEU A 82 0.48 -11.41 -0.52
C LEU A 82 1.54 -12.50 -0.65
N THR A 83 1.44 -13.28 -1.72
CA THR A 83 2.44 -14.27 -2.15
C THR A 83 3.05 -13.94 -3.50
N ALA A 84 2.46 -12.99 -4.22
CA ALA A 84 2.91 -12.45 -5.50
C ALA A 84 2.37 -11.01 -5.64
N PRO A 85 2.88 -10.20 -6.59
CA PRO A 85 2.35 -8.87 -6.86
C PRO A 85 0.85 -8.91 -7.20
N ARG A 86 0.06 -7.98 -6.64
CA ARG A 86 -1.40 -7.91 -6.84
C ARG A 86 -1.89 -6.50 -7.12
N PRO A 87 -2.97 -6.33 -7.89
CA PRO A 87 -3.61 -5.04 -8.07
C PRO A 87 -4.24 -4.55 -6.76
N VAL A 88 -4.20 -3.23 -6.56
CA VAL A 88 -4.79 -2.54 -5.42
C VAL A 88 -5.88 -1.62 -5.92
N GLU A 89 -7.12 -1.90 -5.53
CA GLU A 89 -8.25 -1.02 -5.85
C GLU A 89 -8.35 0.12 -4.84
N VAL A 90 -8.94 1.25 -5.26
CA VAL A 90 -9.25 2.38 -4.36
C VAL A 90 -10.10 1.90 -3.18
N GLY A 91 -9.73 2.32 -1.98
CA GLY A 91 -10.39 1.90 -0.73
C GLY A 91 -10.06 0.48 -0.27
N SER A 92 -9.17 -0.25 -0.96
CA SER A 92 -8.70 -1.55 -0.47
C SER A 92 -7.70 -1.35 0.66
N ALA A 93 -7.95 -2.01 1.80
CA ALA A 93 -7.08 -2.00 2.96
C ALA A 93 -5.82 -2.85 2.71
N LEU A 94 -4.66 -2.22 2.74
CA LEU A 94 -3.35 -2.87 2.79
C LEU A 94 -2.81 -2.80 4.21
N ARG A 95 -2.55 -3.95 4.83
CA ARG A 95 -2.05 -4.02 6.19
C ARG A 95 -0.59 -4.47 6.23
N ILE A 96 0.21 -3.71 6.96
CA ILE A 96 1.65 -3.90 7.20
C ILE A 96 1.84 -3.77 8.71
N GLY A 97 2.09 -4.89 9.39
CA GLY A 97 2.12 -4.89 10.85
C GLY A 97 0.82 -4.35 11.49
N LYS A 98 0.94 -3.24 12.20
CA LYS A 98 -0.12 -2.45 12.85
C LYS A 98 -0.61 -1.27 12.00
N THR A 99 0.01 -1.01 10.85
CA THR A 99 -0.38 0.06 9.94
C THR A 99 -1.33 -0.45 8.87
N VAL A 100 -2.41 0.30 8.60
CA VAL A 100 -3.29 0.09 7.45
C VAL A 100 -3.21 1.29 6.53
N ILE A 101 -3.05 1.03 5.24
CA ILE A 101 -2.97 2.04 4.18
C ILE A 101 -3.98 1.74 3.08
N GLU A 102 -4.46 2.78 2.42
CA GLU A 102 -5.45 2.69 1.34
C GLU A 102 -5.11 3.67 0.21
N LEU A 103 -5.45 3.29 -1.03
CA LEU A 103 -5.42 4.23 -2.14
C LEU A 103 -6.71 5.05 -2.15
N ARG A 104 -6.58 6.36 -2.37
CA ARG A 104 -7.68 7.34 -2.42
C ARG A 104 -7.55 8.22 -3.67
N GLY A 105 -8.68 8.73 -4.16
CA GLY A 105 -8.77 9.61 -5.32
C GLY A 105 -10.12 10.30 -5.40
#